data_AF-A0A5D2Y8W6-F1
#
_entry.id   AF-A0A5D2Y8W6-F1
#
_cell.length_a   1.000
_cell.length_b   1.000
_cell.length_c   1.000
_cell.angle_alpha   90.00
_cell.angle_beta   90.00
_cell.angle_gamma   90.00
#
_symmetry.space_group_name_H-M   'P 1'
#
loop_
_entity.id
_entity.type
_entity.pdbx_description
1 polymer ?
#
loop_
_entity_poly.entity_id
_entity_poly.type
_entity_poly.pdbx_seq_one_letter_code
_entity_poly.pdbx_strand_id
1 'polypeptide(L)'
;MKQILPPNAKISKEAKETMQECVSEFISFVTGEASDKCHKEKRKTVNGDDVCWALATLGFDNYAEQLKRYLHRYREQEGERVSQNRAIERSDSSLATRPF
;
A
#
# COMPACT_ATOMS: atom_id res chain seq x y z
N MET A 1 -9.14 -16.36 -5.23
CA MET A 1 -10.52 -16.63 -5.74
C MET A 1 -11.20 -17.80 -5.03
N LYS A 2 -10.63 -19.03 -4.97
CA LYS A 2 -11.36 -20.17 -4.35
C LYS A 2 -11.72 -20.00 -2.87
N GLN A 3 -10.91 -19.29 -2.08
CA GLN A 3 -11.14 -19.10 -0.64
C GLN A 3 -12.43 -18.35 -0.31
N ILE A 4 -12.97 -17.56 -1.24
CA ILE A 4 -14.22 -16.81 -1.06
C ILE A 4 -15.45 -17.55 -1.65
N LEU A 5 -15.24 -18.74 -2.22
CA LEU A 5 -16.29 -19.55 -2.84
C LEU A 5 -16.60 -20.78 -1.97
N PRO A 6 -17.78 -21.39 -2.13
CA PRO A 6 -18.10 -22.66 -1.49
C PRO A 6 -17.04 -23.74 -1.81
N PRO A 7 -16.76 -24.68 -0.88
CA PRO A 7 -15.68 -25.66 -1.04
C PRO A 7 -15.73 -26.46 -2.36
N ASN A 8 -16.93 -26.75 -2.85
CA ASN A 8 -17.17 -27.56 -4.04
C ASN A 8 -17.38 -26.74 -5.32
N ALA A 9 -17.21 -25.41 -5.25
CA ALA A 9 -17.38 -24.54 -6.41
C ALA A 9 -16.31 -24.82 -7.47
N LYS A 10 -16.76 -25.00 -8.71
CA LYS A 10 -15.89 -25.13 -9.89
C LYS A 10 -15.78 -23.77 -10.56
N ILE A 11 -14.56 -23.41 -10.97
CA ILE A 11 -14.28 -22.22 -11.77
C ILE A 11 -13.66 -22.72 -13.07
N SER A 12 -14.22 -22.33 -14.21
CA SER A 12 -13.65 -22.67 -15.51
C SER A 12 -12.26 -22.06 -15.69
N LYS A 13 -11.50 -22.51 -16.68
CA LYS A 13 -10.18 -21.96 -16.97
C LYS A 13 -10.32 -20.52 -17.47
N GLU A 14 -11.26 -20.31 -18.37
CA GLU A 14 -11.57 -19.04 -19.02
C GLU A 14 -11.94 -17.98 -17.98
N ALA A 15 -12.79 -18.32 -17.00
CA ALA A 15 -13.16 -17.38 -15.93
C ALA A 15 -11.98 -16.96 -15.04
N LYS A 16 -10.96 -17.83 -14.86
CA LYS A 16 -9.74 -17.46 -14.13
C LYS A 16 -8.89 -16.51 -14.95
N GLU A 17 -8.74 -16.77 -16.25
CA GLU A 17 -7.96 -15.95 -17.17
C GLU A 17 -8.58 -14.55 -17.28
N THR A 18 -9.90 -14.46 -17.51
CA THR A 18 -10.62 -13.18 -17.52
C THR A 18 -10.43 -12.41 -16.21
N MET A 19 -10.48 -13.08 -15.05
CA MET A 19 -10.25 -12.38 -13.78
C MET A 19 -8.81 -11.87 -13.62
N GLN A 20 -7.82 -12.57 -14.19
CA GLN A 20 -6.44 -12.10 -14.23
C GLN A 20 -6.27 -10.87 -15.13
N GLU A 21 -6.98 -10.82 -16.26
CA GLU A 21 -7.02 -9.65 -17.12
C GLU A 21 -7.69 -8.47 -16.39
N CYS A 22 -8.86 -8.70 -15.77
CA CYS A 22 -9.58 -7.67 -15.02
C CYS A 22 -8.75 -7.10 -13.86
N VAL A 23 -8.01 -7.92 -13.11
CA VAL A 23 -7.18 -7.39 -12.00
C VAL A 23 -5.98 -6.60 -12.53
N SER A 24 -5.44 -6.97 -13.69
CA SER A 24 -4.34 -6.23 -14.33
C SER A 24 -4.80 -4.86 -14.81
N GLU A 25 -6.00 -4.81 -15.40
CA GLU A 25 -6.66 -3.56 -15.80
C GLU A 25 -7.03 -2.72 -14.57
N PHE A 26 -7.56 -3.33 -13.51
CA PHE A 26 -7.89 -2.62 -12.26
C PHE A 26 -6.67 -1.93 -11.65
N ILE A 27 -5.53 -2.61 -11.59
CA ILE A 27 -4.27 -2.01 -11.10
C ILE A 27 -3.89 -0.80 -11.97
N SER A 28 -3.95 -0.96 -13.29
CA SER A 28 -3.62 0.10 -14.24
C SER A 28 -4.56 1.29 -14.10
N PHE A 29 -5.86 1.04 -13.96
CA PHE A 29 -6.90 2.04 -13.84
C PHE A 29 -6.75 2.88 -12.56
N VAL A 30 -6.63 2.22 -11.40
CA VAL A 30 -6.46 2.91 -10.12
C VAL A 30 -5.14 3.68 -10.09
N THR A 31 -4.06 3.09 -10.61
CA THR A 31 -2.74 3.74 -10.65
C THR A 31 -2.74 4.94 -11.60
N GLY A 32 -3.46 4.86 -12.72
CA GLY A 32 -3.65 5.98 -13.65
C GLY A 32 -4.33 7.18 -12.96
N GLU A 33 -5.46 6.93 -12.28
CA GLU A 33 -6.18 7.98 -11.56
C GLU A 33 -5.33 8.61 -10.42
N ALA A 34 -4.60 7.78 -9.68
CA ALA A 34 -3.68 8.24 -8.63
C ALA A 34 -2.52 9.08 -9.22
N SER A 35 -1.98 8.65 -10.35
CA SER A 35 -0.92 9.35 -11.08
C SER A 35 -1.40 10.72 -11.58
N ASP A 36 -2.61 10.79 -12.14
CA ASP A 36 -3.20 12.03 -12.61
C ASP A 36 -3.38 13.04 -11.48
N LYS A 37 -3.86 12.59 -10.31
CA LYS A 37 -3.90 13.45 -9.12
C LYS A 37 -2.51 13.92 -8.69
N CYS A 38 -1.55 13.01 -8.57
CA CYS A 38 -0.18 13.34 -8.20
C CYS A 38 0.42 14.40 -9.13
N HIS A 39 0.19 14.25 -10.44
CA HIS A 39 0.67 15.19 -11.45
C HIS A 39 -0.05 16.54 -11.37
N LYS A 40 -1.37 16.57 -11.16
CA LYS A 40 -2.16 17.80 -10.92
C LYS A 40 -1.63 18.57 -9.70
N GLU A 41 -1.15 17.87 -8.68
CA GLU A 41 -0.51 18.44 -7.49
C GLU A 41 0.99 18.77 -7.68
N LYS A 42 1.51 18.73 -8.92
CA LYS A 42 2.91 19.01 -9.27
C LYS A 42 3.93 18.09 -8.58
N ARG A 43 3.52 16.89 -8.17
CA ARG A 43 4.40 15.87 -7.60
C ARG A 43 4.82 14.87 -8.68
N LYS A 44 6.04 14.34 -8.58
CA LYS A 44 6.59 13.31 -9.48
C LYS A 44 6.46 11.89 -8.94
N THR A 45 6.12 11.76 -7.66
CA THR A 45 6.09 10.49 -6.95
C THR A 45 4.69 10.28 -6.37
N VAL A 46 4.02 9.25 -6.86
CA VAL A 46 2.74 8.77 -6.32
C VAL A 46 2.98 8.20 -4.92
N ASN A 47 2.13 8.57 -3.97
CA ASN A 47 2.19 8.06 -2.60
C ASN A 47 0.93 7.28 -2.21
N GLY A 48 0.90 6.74 -1.00
CA GLY A 48 -0.25 5.96 -0.51
C GLY A 48 -1.56 6.75 -0.37
N ASP A 49 -1.48 8.06 -0.13
CA ASP A 49 -2.68 8.91 -0.01
C ASP A 49 -3.32 9.16 -1.39
N ASP A 50 -2.52 9.21 -2.47
CA ASP A 50 -3.00 9.28 -3.84
C ASP A 50 -3.83 8.05 -4.21
N VAL A 51 -3.33 6.86 -3.88
CA VAL A 51 -4.02 5.59 -4.13
C VAL A 51 -5.32 5.52 -3.33
N CYS A 52 -5.29 5.91 -2.06
CA CYS A 52 -6.49 5.94 -1.22
C CYS A 52 -7.54 6.95 -1.73
N TRP A 53 -7.10 8.07 -2.30
CA TRP A 53 -7.99 9.03 -2.93
C TRP A 53 -8.56 8.50 -4.23
N ALA A 54 -7.73 7.91 -5.11
CA ALA A 54 -8.17 7.36 -6.38
C ALA A 54 -9.26 6.31 -6.18
N LEU A 55 -9.08 5.40 -5.21
CA LEU A 55 -10.10 4.41 -4.88
C LEU A 55 -11.42 5.04 -4.44
N ALA A 56 -11.40 6.09 -3.63
CA ALA A 56 -12.62 6.79 -3.23
C ALA A 56 -13.29 7.48 -4.44
N THR A 57 -12.52 8.20 -5.25
CA THR A 57 -13.01 8.88 -6.46
C THR A 57 -13.64 7.91 -7.45
N LEU A 58 -13.10 6.70 -7.57
CA LEU A 58 -13.58 5.64 -8.46
C LEU A 58 -14.77 4.86 -7.87
N GLY A 59 -15.26 5.21 -6.68
CA GLY A 59 -16.43 4.58 -6.04
C GLY A 59 -16.11 3.31 -5.23
N PHE A 60 -14.83 3.08 -4.91
CA PHE A 60 -14.38 1.99 -4.04
C PHE A 60 -14.19 2.45 -2.58
N ASP A 61 -15.12 3.25 -2.05
CA ASP A 61 -15.02 3.88 -0.72
C ASP A 61 -14.77 2.86 0.40
N ASN A 62 -15.47 1.72 0.32
CA ASN A 62 -15.32 0.61 1.26
C ASN A 62 -13.91 0.01 1.27
N TYR A 63 -13.11 0.18 0.21
CA TYR A 63 -11.70 -0.23 0.20
C TYR A 63 -10.78 0.92 0.61
N ALA A 64 -11.10 2.13 0.15
CA ALA A 64 -10.34 3.34 0.47
C ALA A 64 -10.25 3.58 1.98
N GLU A 65 -11.35 3.40 2.72
CA GLU A 65 -11.33 3.56 4.18
C GLU A 65 -10.40 2.54 4.86
N GLN A 66 -10.43 1.27 4.43
CA GLN A 66 -9.67 0.22 5.13
C GLN A 66 -8.19 0.39 4.82
N LEU A 67 -7.86 0.79 3.59
CA LEU A 67 -6.49 1.08 3.16
C LEU A 67 -5.91 2.31 3.85
N LYS A 68 -6.70 3.36 4.11
CA LYS A 68 -6.24 4.51 4.91
C LYS A 68 -5.86 4.09 6.33
N ARG A 69 -6.68 3.26 6.98
CA ARG A 69 -6.37 2.71 8.32
C ARG A 69 -5.11 1.85 8.29
N TYR A 70 -4.93 1.04 7.24
CA TYR A 70 -3.71 0.26 7.05
C TYR A 70 -2.48 1.16 6.86
N LEU A 71 -2.56 2.17 5.98
CA LEU A 71 -1.49 3.11 5.69
C LEU A 71 -1.05 3.87 6.95
N HIS A 72 -2.00 4.25 7.81
CA HIS A 72 -1.70 4.86 9.10
C HIS A 72 -0.84 3.95 9.97
N ARG A 73 -1.28 2.72 10.20
CA ARG A 73 -0.53 1.74 11.02
C ARG A 73 0.84 1.40 10.42
N TYR A 74 0.92 1.33 9.09
CA TYR A 74 2.20 1.12 8.41
C TYR A 74 3.18 2.27 8.68
N ARG A 75 2.72 3.52 8.60
CA ARG A 75 3.54 4.71 8.91
C ARG A 75 4.00 4.74 10.37
N GLU A 76 3.14 4.36 11.31
CA GLU A 76 3.50 4.24 12.73
C GLU A 76 4.62 3.22 12.94
N GLN A 77 4.47 2.02 12.38
CA GLN A 77 5.47 0.95 12.48
C GLN A 77 6.80 1.33 11.84
N GLU A 78 6.79 1.96 10.67
CA GLU A 78 8.02 2.45 10.03
C GLU A 78 8.67 3.57 10.86
N GLY A 79 7.88 4.46 11.47
CA GLY A 79 8.38 5.49 12.38
C GLY A 79 9.04 4.91 13.64
N GLU A 80 8.46 3.86 14.21
CA GLU A 80 9.04 3.13 15.35
C GLU A 80 10.36 2.45 14.97
N ARG A 81 10.42 1.78 13.81
CA ARG A 81 11.64 1.13 13.29
C ARG A 81 12.77 2.14 13.09
N VAL A 82 12.48 3.29 12.50
CA VAL A 82 13.48 4.36 12.33
C VAL A 82 13.95 4.90 13.68
N SER A 83 13.05 5.05 14.65
CA SER A 83 13.37 5.52 16.00
C SER A 83 14.25 4.51 16.75
N GLN A 84 13.97 3.20 16.62
CA GLN A 84 14.80 2.14 17.20
C GLN A 84 16.20 2.11 16.58
N ASN A 85 16.31 2.21 15.26
CA ASN A 85 17.62 2.26 14.58
C ASN A 85 18.45 3.45 15.05
N ARG A 86 17.85 4.63 15.19
CA ARG A 86 18.55 5.82 15.72
C ARG A 86 18.97 5.66 17.19
N ALA A 87 18.18 4.96 18.00
CA ALA A 87 18.55 4.66 19.38
C ALA A 87 19.75 3.71 19.46
N ILE A 88 19.80 2.70 18.57
CA ILE A 88 20.92 1.77 18.45
C ILE A 88 22.20 2.52 18.03
N GLU A 89 22.15 3.35 16.98
CA GLU A 89 23.29 4.16 16.52
C GLU A 89 23.83 5.12 17.61
N ARG A 90 22.93 5.71 18.41
CA ARG A 90 23.33 6.57 19.55
C ARG A 90 23.98 5.78 20.68
N SER A 91 23.51 4.56 20.94
CA SER A 91 24.11 3.71 21.97
C SER A 91 25.53 3.24 21.58
N ASP A 92 25.74 2.90 20.31
CA ASP A 92 27.01 2.39 19.80
C ASP A 92 28.07 3.51 19.72
N SER A 93 27.67 4.71 19.29
CA SER A 93 28.55 5.90 19.32
C SER A 93 28.93 6.33 20.74
N SER A 94 28.07 6.11 21.75
CA SER A 94 28.37 6.39 23.16
C SER A 94 29.32 5.37 23.80
N LEU A 95 29.41 4.15 23.27
CA LEU A 95 30.38 3.14 23.68
C LEU A 95 31.77 3.43 23.11
N ALA A 96 31.85 3.97 21.89
CA ALA A 96 33.11 4.29 21.21
C ALA A 96 33.85 5.54 21.75
N THR A 97 33.20 6.36 22.59
CA THR A 97 33.78 7.60 23.14
C THR A 97 34.18 7.51 24.62
N ARG A 98 34.07 6.33 25.26
CA ARG A 98 34.51 6.17 26.65
C ARG A 98 36.04 6.15 26.71
N PRO A 99 36.70 7.10 27.42
CA PRO A 99 38.13 6.99 27.67
C PRO A 99 38.39 5.83 28.64
N PHE A 100 39.53 5.15 28.45
CA PHE A 100 40.04 4.12 29.36
C PHE A 100 40.23 4.63 30.78
#